data_AF-Q47RK9-F1
#
_entry.id   AF-Q47RK9-F1
#
_cell.length_a   1.000
_cell.length_b   1.000
_cell.length_c   1.000
_cell.angle_alpha   90.00
_cell.angle_beta   90.00
_cell.angle_gamma   90.00
#
_symmetry.space_group_name_H-M   'P 1'
#
loop_
_entity.id
_entity.type
_entity.pdbx_description
1 polymer ?
#
loop_
_entity_poly.entity_id
_entity_poly.type
_entity_poly.pdbx_seq_one_letter_code
_entity_poly.pdbx_strand_id
1 'polypeptide(L)'
;MLRWLRRHALPSEIRARLDLAPGERIIAHAWTENGTAVVATTAALHLPEGRRIPWERIDQARWDDTGLVLTTEDEPEEVIPLPRPGRLAQAVYERVTATIVVSRHVPLLSDVEGAPGVRFIARRAPGSTDITWQLRYDEGVDPESPEIRQRTQRALARLREQTGV
;
A
#
# COMPACT_ATOMS: atom_id res chain seq x y z
N MET A 1 -17.10 -31.53 -19.23
CA MET A 1 -17.58 -30.85 -18.01
C MET A 1 -16.63 -29.68 -17.68
N LEU A 2 -16.63 -28.59 -18.48
CA LEU A 2 -15.78 -27.41 -18.24
C LEU A 2 -16.54 -26.14 -18.65
N ARG A 3 -17.44 -25.66 -17.79
CA ARG A 3 -18.18 -24.39 -17.99
C ARG A 3 -18.06 -23.41 -16.82
N TRP A 4 -17.10 -23.61 -15.92
CA TRP A 4 -16.97 -22.80 -14.69
C TRP A 4 -15.77 -21.83 -14.68
N LEU A 5 -14.78 -22.01 -15.57
CA LEU A 5 -13.55 -21.18 -15.61
C LEU A 5 -13.69 -19.82 -16.31
N ARG A 6 -14.80 -19.56 -17.03
CA ARG A 6 -14.93 -18.36 -17.89
C ARG A 6 -15.53 -17.11 -17.23
N ARG A 7 -16.15 -17.22 -16.04
CA ARG A 7 -16.77 -16.06 -15.37
C ARG A 7 -15.82 -15.25 -14.48
N HIS A 8 -14.57 -15.71 -14.32
CA HIS A 8 -13.53 -15.10 -13.48
C HIS A 8 -12.30 -14.66 -14.28
N ALA A 9 -12.35 -14.68 -15.61
CA ALA A 9 -11.27 -14.13 -16.42
C ALA A 9 -11.63 -12.67 -16.75
N LEU A 10 -10.70 -11.75 -16.49
CA LEU A 10 -10.80 -10.37 -16.97
C LEU A 10 -10.98 -10.39 -18.50
N PRO A 11 -12.03 -9.72 -19.04
CA PRO A 11 -12.18 -9.55 -20.48
C PRO A 11 -10.92 -8.95 -21.10
N SER A 12 -10.63 -9.33 -22.34
CA SER A 12 -9.43 -8.91 -23.06
C SER A 12 -9.32 -7.39 -23.17
N GLU A 13 -10.45 -6.70 -23.33
CA GLU A 13 -10.52 -5.24 -23.42
C GLU A 13 -10.05 -4.56 -22.13
N ILE A 14 -10.49 -5.04 -20.96
CA ILE A 14 -10.04 -4.49 -19.67
C ILE A 14 -8.58 -4.85 -19.44
N ARG A 15 -8.19 -6.09 -19.75
CA ARG A 15 -6.80 -6.53 -19.63
C ARG A 15 -5.85 -5.70 -20.49
N ALA A 16 -6.27 -5.32 -21.70
CA ALA A 16 -5.46 -4.51 -22.61
C ALA A 16 -5.28 -3.05 -22.15
N ARG A 17 -6.12 -2.58 -21.23
CA ARG A 17 -5.99 -1.25 -20.62
C ARG A 17 -5.08 -1.22 -19.40
N LEU A 18 -4.65 -2.38 -18.91
CA LEU A 18 -3.72 -2.47 -17.78
C LEU A 18 -2.30 -2.22 -18.26
N ASP A 19 -1.61 -1.26 -17.64
CA ASP A 19 -0.19 -1.01 -17.87
C ASP A 19 0.66 -2.06 -17.12
N LEU A 20 0.75 -3.27 -17.69
CA LEU A 20 1.46 -4.39 -17.09
C LEU A 20 2.95 -4.36 -17.47
N ALA A 21 3.82 -4.36 -16.46
CA ALA A 21 5.24 -4.55 -16.68
C ALA A 21 5.54 -5.96 -17.25
N PRO A 22 6.68 -6.16 -17.94
CA PRO A 22 7.09 -7.48 -18.40
C PRO A 22 7.10 -8.51 -17.27
N GLY A 23 6.38 -9.63 -17.46
CA GLY A 23 6.27 -10.70 -16.46
C GLY A 23 5.29 -10.40 -15.31
N GLU A 24 4.63 -9.23 -15.28
CA GLU A 24 3.59 -8.91 -14.31
C GLU A 24 2.36 -9.80 -14.53
N ARG A 25 1.89 -10.45 -13.46
CA ARG A 25 0.76 -11.39 -13.51
C ARG A 25 -0.40 -10.89 -12.67
N ILE A 26 -1.61 -11.05 -13.20
CA ILE A 26 -2.86 -10.79 -12.45
C ILE A 26 -3.02 -11.85 -11.36
N ILE A 27 -3.32 -11.40 -10.14
CA ILE A 27 -3.56 -12.26 -8.97
C ILE A 27 -5.06 -12.36 -8.69
N ALA A 28 -5.73 -11.22 -8.64
CA ALA A 28 -7.16 -11.12 -8.32
C ALA A 28 -7.76 -9.87 -8.98
N HIS A 29 -9.07 -9.83 -9.11
CA HIS A 29 -9.81 -8.64 -9.52
C HIS A 29 -11.19 -8.64 -8.87
N ALA A 30 -11.80 -7.46 -8.81
CA ALA A 30 -13.18 -7.28 -8.41
C ALA A 30 -13.85 -6.25 -9.31
N TRP A 31 -15.12 -6.48 -9.63
CA TRP A 31 -15.91 -5.64 -10.52
C TRP A 31 -16.52 -4.47 -9.76
N THR A 32 -16.45 -3.29 -10.36
CA THR A 32 -17.26 -2.15 -9.96
C THR A 32 -18.67 -2.30 -10.52
N GLU A 33 -19.62 -1.49 -10.05
CA GLU A 33 -20.99 -1.50 -10.57
C GLU A 33 -21.09 -1.01 -12.03
N ASN A 34 -20.15 -0.17 -12.46
CA ASN A 34 -20.11 0.42 -13.80
C ASN A 34 -19.44 -0.49 -14.84
N GLY A 35 -19.16 -1.75 -14.50
CA GLY A 35 -18.55 -2.72 -15.42
C GLY A 35 -17.05 -2.50 -15.67
N THR A 36 -16.37 -1.73 -14.82
CA THR A 36 -14.91 -1.67 -14.75
C THR A 36 -14.40 -2.59 -13.63
N ALA A 37 -13.09 -2.69 -13.44
CA ALA A 37 -12.53 -3.58 -12.42
C ALA A 37 -11.34 -2.94 -11.69
N VAL A 38 -11.22 -3.25 -10.41
CA VAL A 38 -9.98 -3.10 -9.65
C VAL A 38 -9.20 -4.39 -9.80
N VAL A 39 -7.91 -4.31 -10.15
CA VAL A 39 -7.08 -5.48 -10.46
C VAL A 39 -5.81 -5.47 -9.62
N ALA A 40 -5.60 -6.53 -8.83
CA ALA A 40 -4.34 -6.77 -8.13
C ALA A 40 -3.43 -7.63 -9.00
N THR A 41 -2.19 -7.19 -9.17
CA THR A 41 -1.15 -7.93 -9.87
C THR A 41 0.03 -8.24 -8.95
N THR A 42 1.03 -8.93 -9.46
CA THR A 42 2.29 -9.17 -8.74
C THR A 42 3.08 -7.89 -8.44
N ALA A 43 2.80 -6.77 -9.13
CA ALA A 43 3.59 -5.54 -9.00
C ALA A 43 2.79 -4.30 -8.55
N ALA A 44 1.48 -4.24 -8.83
CA ALA A 44 0.68 -3.06 -8.55
C ALA A 44 -0.81 -3.37 -8.32
N LEU A 45 -1.50 -2.40 -7.73
CA LEU A 45 -2.95 -2.27 -7.78
C LEU A 45 -3.33 -1.38 -8.96
N HIS A 46 -4.23 -1.86 -9.81
CA HIS A 46 -4.78 -1.10 -10.92
C HIS A 46 -6.21 -0.68 -10.58
N LEU A 47 -6.47 0.61 -10.66
CA LEU A 47 -7.75 1.21 -10.34
C LEU A 47 -8.66 1.34 -11.56
N PRO A 48 -9.99 1.50 -11.38
CA PRO A 48 -10.96 1.44 -12.47
C PRO A 48 -10.78 2.52 -13.55
N GLU A 49 -10.23 3.68 -13.17
CA GLU A 49 -9.90 4.80 -14.04
C GLU A 49 -8.61 4.58 -14.86
N GLY A 50 -7.88 3.49 -14.60
CA GLY A 50 -6.63 3.13 -15.28
C GLY A 50 -5.37 3.53 -14.54
N ARG A 51 -5.48 4.14 -13.36
CA ARG A 51 -4.32 4.47 -12.52
C ARG A 51 -3.67 3.21 -11.97
N ARG A 52 -2.34 3.13 -12.09
CA ARG A 52 -1.50 2.05 -11.57
C ARG A 52 -0.78 2.54 -10.31
N ILE A 53 -0.96 1.82 -9.22
CA ILE A 53 -0.38 2.14 -7.91
C ILE A 53 0.57 1.00 -7.50
N PRO A 54 1.89 1.21 -7.51
CA PRO A 54 2.85 0.22 -7.02
C PRO A 54 2.56 -0.14 -5.56
N TRP A 55 2.74 -1.42 -5.19
CA TRP A 55 2.38 -1.89 -3.85
C TRP A 55 3.10 -1.14 -2.73
N GLU A 56 4.36 -0.76 -2.96
CA GLU A 56 5.21 -0.07 -2.01
C GLU A 56 4.79 1.39 -1.76
N ARG A 57 3.90 1.95 -2.59
CA ARG A 57 3.35 3.31 -2.40
C ARG A 57 1.98 3.33 -1.71
N ILE A 58 1.42 2.15 -1.41
CA ILE A 58 0.16 2.05 -0.68
C ILE A 58 0.47 2.06 0.81
N ASP A 59 0.11 3.17 1.45
CA ASP A 59 0.29 3.35 2.89
C ASP A 59 -0.70 2.50 3.67
N GLN A 60 -1.96 2.53 3.26
CA GLN A 60 -3.04 1.77 3.87
C GLN A 60 -4.09 1.37 2.82
N ALA A 61 -4.59 0.15 2.93
CA ALA A 61 -5.75 -0.32 2.19
C ALA A 61 -6.69 -1.05 3.15
N ARG A 62 -7.90 -0.54 3.32
CA ARG A 62 -8.94 -1.14 4.17
C ARG A 62 -10.26 -1.24 3.42
N TRP A 63 -11.15 -2.09 3.89
CA TRP A 63 -12.51 -2.18 3.39
C TRP A 63 -13.49 -1.71 4.45
N ASP A 64 -14.48 -0.94 4.04
CA ASP A 64 -15.65 -0.61 4.83
C ASP A 64 -16.94 -0.85 4.04
N ASP A 65 -18.05 -0.31 4.51
CA ASP A 65 -19.38 -0.42 3.91
C ASP A 65 -19.48 0.29 2.55
N THR A 66 -18.62 1.27 2.27
CA THR A 66 -18.61 2.02 1.01
C THR A 66 -17.73 1.39 -0.05
N GLY A 67 -16.64 0.71 0.34
CA GLY A 67 -15.76 0.03 -0.60
C GLY A 67 -14.33 -0.12 -0.12
N LEU A 68 -13.39 -0.03 -1.05
CA LEU A 68 -11.97 0.01 -0.73
C LEU A 68 -11.60 1.45 -0.37
N VAL A 69 -11.13 1.66 0.86
CA VAL A 69 -10.55 2.92 1.28
C VAL A 69 -9.04 2.81 1.22
N LEU A 70 -8.45 3.65 0.38
CA LEU A 70 -7.06 3.62 0.01
C LEU A 70 -6.37 4.91 0.45
N THR A 71 -5.21 4.76 1.08
CA THR A 71 -4.29 5.85 1.35
C THR A 71 -2.99 5.54 0.66
N THR A 72 -2.52 6.47 -0.18
CA THR A 72 -1.23 6.36 -0.85
C THR A 72 -0.31 7.48 -0.40
N GLU A 73 0.98 7.28 -0.62
CA GLU A 73 2.01 8.26 -0.23
C GLU A 73 1.71 9.64 -0.82
N ASP A 74 1.70 10.66 0.03
CA ASP A 74 1.46 12.07 -0.30
C ASP A 74 0.10 12.38 -0.97
N GLU A 75 -0.85 11.44 -0.96
CA GLU A 75 -2.20 11.64 -1.51
C GLU A 75 -3.27 11.59 -0.41
N PRO A 76 -4.40 12.31 -0.59
CA PRO A 76 -5.54 12.20 0.31
C PRO A 76 -6.14 10.78 0.29
N GLU A 77 -6.86 10.44 1.36
CA GLU A 77 -7.64 9.20 1.40
C GLU A 77 -8.69 9.19 0.29
N GLU A 78 -8.79 8.08 -0.43
CA GLU A 78 -9.74 7.88 -1.51
C GLU A 78 -10.59 6.63 -1.28
N VAL A 79 -11.87 6.74 -1.60
CA VAL A 79 -12.83 5.64 -1.53
C VAL A 79 -13.17 5.18 -2.94
N ILE A 80 -12.91 3.90 -3.21
CA ILE A 80 -13.25 3.23 -4.47
C ILE A 80 -14.48 2.35 -4.22
N PRO A 81 -15.65 2.69 -4.79
CA PRO A 81 -16.87 1.92 -4.62
C PRO A 81 -16.68 0.48 -5.12
N LEU A 82 -16.64 -0.46 -4.18
CA LEU A 82 -16.32 -1.86 -4.46
C LEU A 82 -17.05 -2.79 -3.48
N PRO A 83 -18.37 -2.96 -3.62
CA PRO A 83 -19.20 -3.63 -2.61
C PRO A 83 -18.92 -5.14 -2.49
N ARG A 84 -18.23 -5.74 -3.47
CA ARG A 84 -17.94 -7.19 -3.50
C ARG A 84 -16.47 -7.42 -3.84
N PRO A 85 -15.55 -7.20 -2.89
CA PRO A 85 -14.12 -7.34 -3.17
C PRO A 85 -13.68 -8.79 -3.34
N GLY A 86 -14.38 -9.75 -2.72
CA GLY A 86 -14.03 -11.18 -2.81
C GLY A 86 -12.55 -11.43 -2.49
N ARG A 87 -11.85 -12.16 -3.36
CA ARG A 87 -10.41 -12.46 -3.20
C ARG A 87 -9.49 -11.26 -3.38
N LEU A 88 -9.98 -10.15 -3.92
CA LEU A 88 -9.16 -8.95 -4.11
C LEU A 88 -8.71 -8.38 -2.76
N ALA A 89 -9.58 -8.35 -1.75
CA ALA A 89 -9.24 -7.80 -0.44
C ALA A 89 -8.05 -8.54 0.19
N GLN A 90 -8.09 -9.88 0.16
CA GLN A 90 -6.98 -10.71 0.61
C GLN A 90 -5.72 -10.47 -0.20
N ALA A 91 -5.82 -10.43 -1.54
CA ALA A 91 -4.66 -10.22 -2.40
C ALA A 91 -3.98 -8.87 -2.14
N VAL A 92 -4.76 -7.80 -1.96
CA VAL A 92 -4.24 -6.47 -1.62
C VAL A 92 -3.56 -6.48 -0.26
N TYR A 93 -4.21 -7.04 0.78
CA TYR A 93 -3.60 -7.16 2.10
C TYR A 93 -2.24 -7.88 2.03
N GLU A 94 -2.22 -9.06 1.42
CA GLU A 94 -0.99 -9.85 1.27
C GLU A 94 0.10 -9.12 0.47
N ARG A 95 -0.27 -8.36 -0.57
CA ARG A 95 0.70 -7.64 -1.39
C ARG A 95 1.24 -6.40 -0.69
N VAL A 96 0.39 -5.61 -0.04
CA VAL A 96 0.81 -4.45 0.74
C VAL A 96 1.72 -4.89 1.88
N THR A 97 1.32 -5.89 2.68
CA THR A 97 2.13 -6.41 3.78
C THR A 97 3.47 -6.97 3.30
N ALA A 98 3.50 -7.65 2.15
CA ALA A 98 4.75 -8.19 1.59
C ALA A 98 5.77 -7.11 1.20
N THR A 99 5.37 -5.84 1.06
CA THR A 99 6.33 -4.74 0.81
C THR A 99 7.05 -4.30 2.08
N ILE A 100 6.50 -4.54 3.27
CA ILE A 100 7.02 -3.99 4.53
C ILE A 100 8.23 -4.83 4.99
N VAL A 101 9.40 -4.19 5.05
CA VAL A 101 10.64 -4.78 5.57
C VAL A 101 10.81 -4.44 7.06
N VAL A 102 10.51 -3.20 7.42
CA VAL A 102 10.59 -2.70 8.80
C VAL A 102 9.36 -1.86 9.09
N SER A 103 8.75 -2.05 10.26
CA SER A 103 7.76 -1.12 10.80
C SER A 103 8.07 -0.90 12.28
N ARG A 104 8.47 0.31 12.64
CA ARG A 104 8.86 0.65 14.01
C ARG A 104 8.32 2.02 14.40
N HIS A 105 7.80 2.11 15.61
CA HIS A 105 7.45 3.39 16.21
C HIS A 105 8.48 3.81 17.24
N VAL A 106 8.76 5.11 17.23
CA VAL A 106 9.69 5.76 18.13
C VAL A 106 8.98 6.98 18.69
N PRO A 107 8.77 7.06 20.00
CA PRO A 107 8.21 8.24 20.63
C PRO A 107 9.19 9.42 20.46
N LEU A 108 8.67 10.62 20.17
CA LEU A 108 9.49 11.81 19.94
C LEU A 108 9.26 12.92 20.95
N LEU A 109 8.12 12.92 21.65
CA LEU A 109 7.79 13.97 22.64
C LEU A 109 8.23 13.62 24.06
N SER A 110 8.29 12.32 24.41
CA SER A 110 8.82 11.84 25.70
C SER A 110 9.38 10.43 25.57
N ASP A 111 10.12 9.97 26.58
CA ASP A 111 10.69 8.61 26.62
C ASP A 111 9.71 7.53 27.11
N VAL A 112 8.43 7.89 27.28
CA VAL A 112 7.38 6.98 27.77
C VAL A 112 6.85 6.14 26.61
N GLU A 113 6.66 4.84 26.83
CA GLU A 113 6.05 3.97 25.83
C GLU A 113 4.60 4.40 25.54
N GLY A 114 4.27 4.52 24.25
CA GLY A 114 2.98 5.04 23.79
C GLY A 114 2.89 6.57 23.67
N ALA A 115 3.95 7.31 24.01
CA ALA A 115 3.98 8.75 23.74
C ALA A 115 3.96 9.05 22.23
N PRO A 116 3.38 10.19 21.81
CA PRO A 116 3.35 10.57 20.41
C PRO A 116 4.76 10.65 19.81
N GLY A 117 4.88 10.18 18.58
CA GLY A 117 6.15 10.14 17.88
C GLY A 117 5.99 9.92 16.39
N VAL A 118 6.83 9.02 15.86
CA VAL A 118 6.88 8.71 14.44
C VAL A 118 6.91 7.21 14.22
N ARG A 119 6.10 6.76 13.26
CA ARG A 119 6.18 5.42 12.67
C ARG A 119 7.12 5.48 11.46
N PHE A 120 8.22 4.74 11.54
CA PHE A 120 9.09 4.47 10.41
C PHE A 120 8.64 3.19 9.72
N ILE A 121 8.44 3.27 8.41
CA ILE A 121 8.02 2.13 7.58
C ILE A 121 9.02 2.01 6.44
N ALA A 122 9.83 0.96 6.45
CA ALA A 122 10.70 0.61 5.34
C ALA A 122 9.96 -0.33 4.40
N ARG A 123 9.90 0.01 3.12
CA ARG A 123 9.24 -0.79 2.09
C ARG A 123 10.20 -1.16 0.98
N ARG A 124 10.01 -2.35 0.42
CA ARG A 124 10.72 -2.86 -0.74
C ARG A 124 9.73 -3.15 -1.85
N ALA A 125 10.01 -2.61 -3.03
CA ALA A 125 9.20 -2.89 -4.21
C ALA A 125 9.30 -4.37 -4.60
N PRO A 126 8.23 -5.00 -5.11
CA PRO A 126 8.28 -6.39 -5.57
C PRO A 126 9.40 -6.64 -6.58
N GLY A 127 10.31 -7.57 -6.26
CA GLY A 127 11.43 -7.93 -7.15
C GLY A 127 12.60 -6.94 -7.16
N SER A 128 12.54 -5.84 -6.40
CA SER A 128 13.66 -4.91 -6.23
C SER A 128 14.45 -5.22 -4.96
N THR A 129 15.70 -4.77 -4.91
CA THR A 129 16.51 -4.67 -3.68
C THR A 129 16.41 -3.30 -3.02
N ASP A 130 15.84 -2.31 -3.71
CA ASP A 130 15.75 -0.93 -3.23
C ASP A 130 14.74 -0.83 -2.09
N ILE A 131 15.11 -0.03 -1.07
CA ILE A 131 14.28 0.19 0.12
C ILE A 131 13.99 1.68 0.27
N THR A 132 12.70 1.99 0.36
CA THR A 132 12.19 3.34 0.61
C THR A 132 11.71 3.44 2.05
N TRP A 133 11.97 4.57 2.69
CA TRP A 133 11.52 4.84 4.05
C TRP A 133 10.40 5.88 4.04
N GLN A 134 9.26 5.53 4.59
CA GLN A 134 8.14 6.42 4.83
C GLN A 134 8.03 6.75 6.32
N LEU A 135 7.70 7.99 6.61
CA LEU A 135 7.53 8.50 7.97
C LEU A 135 6.08 8.94 8.16
N ARG A 136 5.44 8.43 9.21
CA ARG A 136 4.12 8.88 9.65
C ARG A 136 4.23 9.43 11.06
N TYR A 137 4.00 10.73 11.19
CA TYR A 137 3.98 11.40 12.49
C TYR A 137 2.60 11.25 13.13
N ASP A 138 2.60 11.02 14.45
CA ASP A 138 1.36 11.01 15.22
C ASP A 138 0.80 12.44 15.35
N GLU A 139 -0.49 12.54 15.66
CA GLU A 139 -1.14 13.82 15.92
C GLU A 139 -0.41 14.60 17.03
N GLY A 140 -0.23 15.90 16.80
CA GLY A 140 0.48 16.79 17.72
C GLY A 140 2.01 16.77 17.62
N VAL A 141 2.59 15.92 16.77
CA VAL A 141 4.03 15.95 16.46
C VAL A 141 4.28 16.83 15.24
N ASP A 142 4.91 17.99 15.45
CA ASP A 142 5.23 18.93 14.37
C ASP A 142 6.54 18.52 13.64
N PRO A 143 6.47 18.02 12.39
CA PRO A 143 7.66 17.63 11.63
C PRO A 143 8.51 18.83 11.20
N GLU A 144 7.99 20.06 11.22
CA GLU A 144 8.71 21.26 10.84
C GLU A 144 9.53 21.87 12.00
N SER A 145 9.33 21.37 13.22
CA SER A 145 10.15 21.73 14.38
C SER A 145 11.60 21.24 14.19
N PRO A 146 12.62 22.12 14.33
CA PRO A 146 14.02 21.72 14.25
C PRO A 146 14.40 20.60 15.22
N GLU A 147 13.84 20.60 16.42
CA GLU A 147 14.09 19.58 17.43
C GLU A 147 13.53 18.21 17.00
N ILE A 148 12.28 18.19 16.50
CA ILE A 148 11.63 16.96 16.04
C ILE A 148 12.39 16.39 14.84
N ARG A 149 12.78 17.23 13.87
CA ARG A 149 13.63 16.78 12.74
C ARG A 149 14.93 16.13 13.21
N GLN A 150 15.61 16.72 14.18
CA GLN A 150 16.86 16.17 14.71
C GLN A 150 16.64 14.84 15.44
N ARG A 151 15.55 14.71 16.22
CA ARG A 151 15.20 13.45 16.89
C ARG A 151 14.82 12.36 15.88
N THR A 152 14.01 12.70 14.88
CA THR A 152 13.64 11.79 13.78
C THR A 152 14.87 11.27 13.02
N GLN A 153 15.79 12.16 12.61
CA GLN A 153 16.99 11.78 11.86
C GLN A 153 17.87 10.81 12.66
N ARG A 154 18.08 11.08 13.95
CA ARG A 154 18.83 10.17 14.85
C ARG A 154 18.14 8.82 15.00
N ALA A 155 16.81 8.82 15.17
CA ALA A 155 16.04 7.59 15.28
C ALA A 155 16.09 6.75 13.99
N LEU A 156 15.98 7.39 12.83
CA LEU A 156 16.07 6.72 11.53
C LEU A 156 17.47 6.12 11.30
N ALA A 157 18.53 6.86 11.60
CA ALA A 157 19.91 6.37 11.47
C ALA A 157 20.14 5.13 12.33
N ARG A 158 19.72 5.19 13.60
CA ARG A 158 19.81 4.04 14.52
C ARG A 158 19.00 2.84 14.02
N LEU A 159 17.82 3.08 13.45
CA LEU A 159 16.97 2.00 12.96
C LEU A 159 17.61 1.28 11.76
N ARG A 160 18.19 2.03 10.82
CA ARG A 160 18.95 1.48 9.69
C ARG A 160 20.12 0.60 10.13
N GLU A 161 20.90 1.08 11.10
CA GLU A 161 22.00 0.32 11.68
C GLU A 161 21.52 -0.99 12.32
N GLN A 162 20.38 -0.98 13.02
CA GLN A 162 19.84 -2.16 13.71
C GLN A 162 19.23 -3.20 12.78
N THR A 163 18.63 -2.77 11.67
CA THR A 163 17.91 -3.66 10.75
C THR A 163 18.76 -4.09 9.55
N GLY A 164 19.91 -3.47 9.32
CA GLY A 164 20.79 -3.76 8.19
C GLY A 164 20.19 -3.35 6.85
N VAL A 165 19.37 -2.28 6.87
CA VAL A 165 18.59 -1.74 5.75
C VAL A 165 19.05 -0.35 5.38
#